data_AF-A0A5J4KPU5-F1
#
_entry.id   AF-A0A5J4KPU5-F1
#
_cell.length_a   1.000
_cell.length_b   1.000
_cell.length_c   1.000
_cell.angle_alpha   90.00
_cell.angle_beta   90.00
_cell.angle_gamma   90.00
#
_symmetry.space_group_name_H-M   'P 1'
#
loop_
_entity.id
_entity.type
_entity.pdbx_description
1 polymer ?
#
loop_
_entity_poly.entity_id
_entity_poly.type
_entity_poly.pdbx_seq_one_letter_code
_entity_poly.pdbx_strand_id
1 'polypeptide(L)'
;MVVVTGMRRGELLSLRWSDVDFERRRLLVMHSVDFIAHYGYIEDKPKTTAGKRLISLPSFLLDMLEKHRVQQLAAREVAKKWADNDLVFPNLSGEYMHPNHMGEKFRKLLKEVGLSHIRFHDLRHSAASILLCMEVNIKVIQELLGHSDISITLRTYSHLFPSMQKEVVYTWDGVFPPDDKP
;
A
#
# COMPACT_ATOMS: atom_id res chain seq x y z
N MET A 1 -6.56 -2.80 1.66
CA MET A 1 -5.17 -2.63 2.12
C MET A 1 -4.28 -1.95 1.07
N VAL A 2 -3.82 -2.64 0.01
CA VAL A 2 -2.76 -2.15 -0.90
C VAL A 2 -3.06 -0.80 -1.56
N VAL A 3 -4.25 -0.58 -2.09
CA VAL A 3 -4.61 0.69 -2.76
C VAL A 3 -4.56 1.88 -1.80
N VAL A 4 -4.81 1.65 -0.51
CA VAL A 4 -4.86 2.70 0.52
C VAL A 4 -3.48 2.95 1.12
N THR A 5 -2.72 1.89 1.40
CA THR A 5 -1.44 1.98 2.11
C THR A 5 -0.21 1.99 1.19
N GLY A 6 -0.38 1.63 -0.09
CA GLY A 6 0.71 1.51 -1.04
C GLY A 6 1.71 0.39 -0.72
N MET A 7 1.42 -0.52 0.22
CA MET A 7 2.37 -1.55 0.65
C MET A 7 2.78 -2.50 -0.48
N ARG A 8 4.04 -2.94 -0.45
CA ARG A 8 4.55 -3.97 -1.36
C ARG A 8 3.95 -5.32 -0.96
N ARG A 9 3.91 -6.27 -1.92
CA ARG A 9 3.39 -7.61 -1.69
C ARG A 9 4.09 -8.32 -0.51
N GLY A 10 5.43 -8.28 -0.45
CA GLY A 10 6.18 -8.91 0.64
C GLY A 10 5.93 -8.26 2.01
N GLU A 11 5.74 -6.94 2.06
CA GLU A 11 5.34 -6.21 3.26
C GLU A 11 3.94 -6.64 3.73
N LEU A 12 3.01 -6.83 2.80
CA LEU A 12 1.66 -7.30 3.11
C LEU A 12 1.66 -8.74 3.64
N LEU A 13 2.46 -9.61 3.03
CA LEU A 13 2.55 -11.03 3.39
C LEU A 13 3.25 -11.28 4.74
N SER A 14 4.03 -10.32 5.22
CA SER A 14 4.73 -10.38 6.51
C SER A 14 4.11 -9.48 7.58
N LEU A 15 3.01 -8.80 7.27
CA LEU A 15 2.30 -7.94 8.21
C LEU A 15 1.71 -8.75 9.36
N ARG A 16 1.97 -8.33 10.60
CA ARG A 16 1.45 -8.95 11.82
C ARG A 16 0.36 -8.12 12.47
N TRP A 17 -0.50 -8.74 13.29
CA TRP A 17 -1.49 -7.98 14.08
C TRP A 17 -0.81 -7.06 15.10
N SER A 18 0.35 -7.47 15.63
CA SER A 18 1.21 -6.63 16.48
C SER A 18 1.68 -5.34 15.81
N ASP A 19 1.70 -5.29 14.47
CA ASP A 19 2.11 -4.12 13.70
C ASP A 19 0.96 -3.12 13.49
N VAL A 20 -0.28 -3.46 13.88
CA VAL A 20 -1.48 -2.65 13.68
C VAL A 20 -1.98 -2.09 15.02
N ASP A 21 -1.85 -0.78 15.18
CA ASP A 21 -2.37 -0.03 16.33
C ASP A 21 -3.76 0.53 15.98
N PHE A 22 -4.81 -0.15 16.44
CA PHE A 22 -6.20 0.25 16.21
C PHE A 22 -6.59 1.52 16.96
N GLU A 23 -6.01 1.76 18.15
CA GLU A 23 -6.31 2.93 18.97
C GLU A 23 -5.74 4.20 18.33
N ARG A 24 -4.45 4.17 17.97
CA ARG A 24 -3.77 5.29 17.32
C ARG A 24 -4.04 5.37 15.83
N ARG A 25 -4.69 4.34 15.26
CA ARG A 25 -5.01 4.20 13.83
C ARG A 25 -3.77 4.21 12.96
N ARG A 26 -2.77 3.39 13.30
CA ARG A 26 -1.49 3.34 12.58
C ARG A 26 -1.03 1.92 12.32
N LEU A 27 -0.27 1.75 11.25
CA LEU A 27 0.37 0.50 10.87
C LEU A 27 1.86 0.72 10.71
N LEU A 28 2.66 -0.15 11.31
CA LEU A 28 4.10 -0.11 11.21
C LEU A 28 4.59 -1.15 10.20
N VAL A 29 5.23 -0.71 9.12
CA VAL A 29 5.82 -1.63 8.14
C VAL A 29 7.23 -1.99 8.60
N MET A 30 7.41 -3.22 9.12
CA MET A 30 8.67 -3.65 9.75
C MET A 30 9.44 -4.73 9.01
N HIS A 31 8.76 -5.50 8.17
CA HIS A 31 9.27 -6.72 7.56
C HIS A 31 8.85 -6.80 6.09
N SER A 32 9.53 -7.64 5.33
CA SER A 32 9.10 -8.09 4.02
C SER A 32 9.49 -9.55 3.87
N VAL A 33 8.59 -10.37 3.34
CA VAL A 33 8.89 -11.76 3.00
C VAL A 33 8.95 -11.92 1.49
N ASP A 34 10.01 -12.58 1.02
CA ASP A 34 10.16 -13.04 -0.35
C ASP A 34 10.14 -14.58 -0.37
N PHE A 35 9.83 -15.17 -1.53
CA PHE A 35 9.91 -16.60 -1.74
C PHE A 35 10.96 -16.88 -2.82
N ILE A 36 11.98 -17.66 -2.48
CA ILE A 36 13.01 -18.09 -3.41
C ILE A 36 12.90 -19.61 -3.58
N ALA A 37 12.75 -20.07 -4.83
CA ALA A 37 12.73 -21.49 -5.13
C ALA A 37 13.97 -22.18 -4.53
N HIS A 38 13.77 -23.35 -3.93
CA HIS A 38 14.78 -24.12 -3.16
C HIS A 38 15.18 -23.58 -1.78
N TYR A 39 14.97 -22.29 -1.48
CA TYR A 39 15.29 -21.71 -0.16
C TYR A 39 14.04 -21.44 0.70
N GLY A 40 12.86 -21.42 0.10
CA GLY A 40 11.60 -21.19 0.80
C GLY A 40 11.33 -19.71 1.06
N TYR A 41 10.63 -19.43 2.16
CA TYR A 41 10.31 -18.06 2.58
C TYR A 41 11.51 -17.44 3.28
N ILE A 42 11.96 -16.30 2.77
CA ILE A 42 13.03 -15.51 3.37
C ILE A 42 12.41 -14.21 3.84
N GLU A 43 12.37 -14.04 5.15
CA GLU A 43 11.93 -12.80 5.78
C GLU A 43 13.15 -11.92 6.04
N ASP A 44 13.09 -10.70 5.49
CA ASP A 44 14.10 -9.68 5.69
C ASP A 44 13.48 -8.45 6.35
N LYS A 45 14.33 -7.68 7.04
CA LYS A 45 13.99 -6.29 7.34
C LYS A 45 13.97 -5.51 6.02
N PRO A 46 13.12 -4.48 5.87
CA PRO A 46 13.07 -3.68 4.67
C PRO A 46 14.48 -3.24 4.27
N LYS A 47 14.80 -3.42 2.98
CA LYS A 47 16.14 -3.22 2.41
C LYS A 47 16.72 -1.81 2.62
N THR A 48 15.90 -0.85 3.05
CA THR A 48 16.28 0.53 3.34
C THR A 48 15.61 1.03 4.62
N THR A 49 16.21 2.04 5.26
CA THR A 49 15.58 2.77 6.38
C THR A 49 14.22 3.35 6.00
N ALA A 50 14.07 3.84 4.76
CA ALA A 50 12.81 4.31 4.19
C ALA A 50 11.74 3.20 4.02
N GLY A 51 12.16 1.93 4.02
CA GLY A 51 11.24 0.80 4.00
C GLY A 51 10.50 0.61 5.34
N LYS A 52 11.12 1.02 6.45
CA LYS A 52 10.45 1.10 7.76
C LYS A 52 9.67 2.38 7.86
N ARG A 53 8.34 2.28 7.94
CA ARG A 53 7.47 3.45 7.95
C ARG A 53 6.20 3.22 8.74
N LEU A 54 5.69 4.32 9.28
CA LEU A 54 4.41 4.37 9.97
C LEU A 54 3.35 4.93 9.02
N ILE A 55 2.26 4.20 8.84
CA ILE A 55 1.17 4.56 7.94
C ILE A 55 -0.08 4.82 8.77
N SER A 56 -0.64 6.03 8.68
CA SER A 56 -1.95 6.33 9.27
C SER A 56 -3.05 5.61 8.49
N LEU A 57 -3.95 4.94 9.21
CA LEU A 57 -5.03 4.16 8.62
C LEU A 57 -6.37 4.93 8.71
N PRO A 58 -7.14 5.02 7.61
CA PRO A 58 -8.49 5.55 7.67
C PRO A 58 -9.43 4.56 8.39
N SER A 59 -10.51 5.08 8.99
CA SER A 59 -11.45 4.29 9.79
C SER A 59 -12.02 3.11 9.04
N PHE A 60 -12.45 3.29 7.78
CA PHE A 60 -13.01 2.20 6.99
C PHE A 60 -12.05 1.02 6.81
N LEU A 61 -10.74 1.29 6.78
CA LEU A 61 -9.74 0.24 6.64
C LEU A 61 -9.54 -0.52 7.96
N LEU A 62 -9.66 0.15 9.10
CA LEU A 62 -9.68 -0.49 10.42
C LEU A 62 -10.91 -1.40 10.56
N ASP A 63 -12.09 -0.92 10.16
CA ASP A 63 -13.32 -1.72 10.20
C ASP A 63 -13.21 -2.97 9.33
N MET A 64 -12.57 -2.85 8.15
CA MET A 64 -12.29 -3.98 7.28
C MET A 64 -11.29 -4.97 7.90
N LEU A 65 -10.25 -4.46 8.57
CA LEU A 65 -9.26 -5.30 9.26
C LEU A 65 -9.88 -6.04 10.45
N GLU A 66 -10.76 -5.40 11.20
CA GLU A 66 -11.46 -6.02 12.32
C GLU A 66 -12.36 -7.18 11.84
N LYS A 67 -13.15 -6.93 10.78
CA LYS A 67 -13.97 -7.99 10.14
C LYS A 67 -13.10 -9.15 9.66
N HIS A 68 -11.96 -8.83 9.05
CA HIS A 68 -11.00 -9.83 8.59
C HIS A 68 -10.42 -10.64 9.77
N ARG A 69 -10.09 -10.00 10.90
CA ARG A 69 -9.62 -10.66 12.11
C ARG A 69 -10.63 -11.66 12.65
N VAL A 70 -11.91 -11.29 12.69
CA VAL A 70 -13.00 -12.19 13.13
C VAL A 70 -13.11 -13.41 12.20
N GLN A 71 -13.06 -13.20 10.88
CA GLN A 71 -13.08 -14.30 9.91
C GLN A 71 -11.87 -15.24 10.04
N GLN A 72 -10.68 -14.67 10.30
CA GLN A 72 -9.46 -15.43 10.51
C GLN A 72 -9.54 -16.28 11.79
N LEU A 73 -10.05 -15.72 12.89
CA LEU A 73 -10.25 -16.47 14.14
C LEU A 73 -11.20 -17.65 13.92
N ALA A 74 -12.33 -17.44 13.23
CA ALA A 74 -13.24 -18.53 12.88
C ALA A 74 -12.56 -19.61 12.00
N ALA A 75 -11.71 -19.20 11.05
CA ALA A 75 -10.97 -20.13 10.21
C ALA A 75 -9.91 -20.94 11.00
N ARG A 76 -9.30 -20.33 12.03
CA ARG A 76 -8.35 -20.98 12.94
C ARG A 76 -9.01 -22.11 13.74
N GLU A 77 -10.22 -21.90 14.25
CA GLU A 77 -10.94 -22.91 15.05
C GLU A 77 -11.25 -24.20 14.27
N VAL A 78 -11.48 -24.10 12.96
CA VAL A 78 -11.79 -25.24 12.10
C VAL A 78 -10.55 -25.84 11.40
N ALA A 79 -9.38 -25.22 11.57
CA ALA A 79 -8.16 -25.65 10.91
C ALA A 79 -7.58 -26.89 11.59
N LYS A 80 -7.21 -27.90 10.79
CA LYS A 80 -6.54 -29.11 11.30
C LYS A 80 -5.18 -28.82 11.96
N LYS A 81 -4.48 -27.80 11.46
CA LYS A 81 -3.19 -27.32 11.95
C LYS A 81 -3.14 -25.81 11.74
N TRP A 82 -2.68 -25.08 12.76
CA TRP A 82 -2.50 -23.64 12.68
C TRP A 82 -1.20 -23.22 13.36
N ALA A 83 -0.31 -22.58 12.60
CA ALA A 83 0.88 -21.92 13.12
C ALA A 83 0.54 -20.50 13.55
N ASP A 84 0.83 -20.14 14.81
CA ASP A 84 0.51 -18.83 15.35
C ASP A 84 1.65 -17.83 15.12
N ASN A 85 1.79 -17.38 13.87
CA ASN A 85 2.82 -16.42 13.46
C ASN A 85 2.35 -14.96 13.56
N ASP A 86 1.18 -14.73 14.14
CA ASP A 86 0.51 -13.42 14.25
C ASP A 86 0.25 -12.71 12.90
N LEU A 87 0.29 -13.44 11.78
CA LEU A 87 0.13 -12.86 10.45
C LEU A 87 -1.29 -12.35 10.23
N VAL A 88 -1.43 -11.18 9.59
CA VAL A 88 -2.72 -10.65 9.15
C VAL A 88 -3.26 -11.45 7.97
N PHE A 89 -2.39 -11.88 7.03
CA PHE A 89 -2.80 -12.60 5.82
C PHE A 89 -2.11 -13.96 5.68
N PRO A 90 -2.36 -14.93 6.59
CA PRO A 90 -1.77 -16.26 6.51
C PRO A 90 -2.43 -17.11 5.42
N ASN A 91 -1.80 -18.25 5.14
CA ASN A 91 -2.42 -19.37 4.45
C ASN A 91 -3.36 -20.16 5.39
N LEU A 92 -3.96 -21.24 4.88
CA LEU A 92 -4.91 -22.07 5.64
C LEU A 92 -4.30 -22.78 6.86
N SER A 93 -2.98 -22.80 6.97
CA SER A 93 -2.23 -23.41 8.07
C SER A 93 -1.61 -22.38 9.03
N GLY A 94 -1.91 -21.09 8.89
CA GLY A 94 -1.31 -20.02 9.72
C GLY A 94 0.11 -19.59 9.30
N GLU A 95 0.63 -20.11 8.19
CA GLU A 95 1.97 -19.77 7.67
C GLU A 95 1.90 -18.75 6.54
N TYR A 96 3.05 -18.35 5.99
CA TYR A 96 3.10 -17.43 4.85
C TYR A 96 2.29 -17.93 3.65
N MET A 97 1.53 -17.01 3.05
CA MET A 97 0.86 -17.25 1.77
C MET A 97 1.87 -17.16 0.63
N HIS A 98 1.86 -18.15 -0.25
CA HIS A 98 2.75 -18.15 -1.41
C HIS A 98 2.45 -16.93 -2.31
N PRO A 99 3.46 -16.14 -2.73
CA PRO A 99 3.23 -14.93 -3.51
C PRO A 99 2.45 -15.14 -4.82
N ASN A 100 2.61 -16.31 -5.45
CA ASN A 100 1.85 -16.65 -6.66
C ASN A 100 0.36 -16.88 -6.38
N HIS A 101 -0.02 -17.44 -5.23
CA HIS A 101 -1.44 -17.66 -4.89
C HIS A 101 -2.18 -16.32 -4.81
N MET A 102 -1.55 -15.30 -4.25
CA MET A 102 -2.11 -13.95 -4.21
C MET A 102 -2.32 -13.38 -5.62
N GLY A 103 -1.32 -13.53 -6.51
CA GLY A 103 -1.41 -13.07 -7.90
C GLY A 103 -2.47 -13.84 -8.71
N GLU A 104 -2.57 -15.16 -8.53
CA GLU A 104 -3.56 -16.00 -9.19
C GLU A 104 -4.98 -15.71 -8.73
N LYS A 105 -5.19 -15.55 -7.41
CA LYS A 105 -6.50 -15.17 -6.86
C LYS A 105 -6.91 -13.80 -7.39
N PHE A 106 -6.00 -12.85 -7.44
CA PHE A 106 -6.27 -11.53 -8.01
C PHE A 106 -6.62 -11.61 -9.50
N ARG A 107 -5.87 -12.39 -10.28
CA ARG A 107 -6.17 -12.62 -11.71
C ARG A 107 -7.55 -13.25 -11.93
N LYS A 108 -7.94 -14.20 -11.08
CA LYS A 108 -9.28 -14.82 -11.13
C LYS A 108 -10.37 -13.77 -10.86
N LEU A 109 -10.20 -12.96 -9.82
CA LEU A 109 -11.14 -11.88 -9.48
C LEU A 109 -11.29 -10.88 -10.65
N LEU A 110 -10.19 -10.44 -11.27
CA LEU A 110 -10.26 -9.54 -12.44
C LEU A 110 -11.08 -10.14 -13.58
N LYS A 111 -10.90 -11.44 -13.85
CA LYS A 111 -11.67 -12.15 -14.88
C LYS A 111 -13.15 -12.25 -14.53
N GLU A 112 -13.47 -12.52 -13.28
CA GLU A 112 -14.86 -12.62 -12.79
C GLU A 112 -15.61 -11.30 -12.93
N VAL A 113 -14.94 -10.17 -12.71
CA VAL A 113 -15.55 -8.83 -12.84
C VAL A 113 -15.38 -8.20 -14.24
N GLY A 114 -14.82 -8.94 -15.21
CA GLY A 114 -14.67 -8.47 -16.59
C GLY A 114 -13.61 -7.37 -16.80
N LEU A 115 -12.66 -7.22 -15.87
CA LEU A 115 -11.60 -6.22 -15.97
C LEU A 115 -10.39 -6.75 -16.75
N SER A 116 -9.65 -5.81 -17.36
CA SER A 116 -8.39 -6.11 -18.04
C SER A 116 -7.35 -6.67 -17.07
N HIS A 117 -6.41 -7.44 -17.61
CA HIS A 117 -5.36 -8.03 -16.80
C HIS A 117 -4.39 -6.95 -16.30
N ILE A 118 -4.33 -6.79 -14.98
CA ILE A 118 -3.28 -6.06 -14.28
C ILE A 118 -2.61 -6.98 -13.27
N ARG A 119 -1.33 -6.72 -12.99
CA ARG A 119 -0.55 -7.49 -12.02
C ARG A 119 -0.86 -6.98 -10.62
N PHE A 120 -0.69 -7.82 -9.60
CA PHE A 120 -0.99 -7.42 -8.22
C PHE A 120 -0.19 -6.18 -7.77
N HIS A 121 1.06 -6.05 -8.22
CA HIS A 121 1.87 -4.87 -7.90
C HIS A 121 1.41 -3.60 -8.61
N ASP A 122 0.61 -3.71 -9.68
CA ASP A 122 0.02 -2.54 -10.35
C ASP A 122 -1.03 -1.84 -9.46
N LEU A 123 -1.55 -2.52 -8.42
CA LEU A 123 -2.37 -1.89 -7.37
C LEU A 123 -1.60 -0.82 -6.59
N ARG A 124 -0.29 -1.01 -6.39
CA ARG A 124 0.56 -0.01 -5.74
C ARG A 124 0.81 1.18 -6.66
N HIS A 125 0.94 0.95 -7.97
CA HIS A 125 0.97 2.03 -8.95
C HIS A 125 -0.35 2.80 -8.95
N SER A 126 -1.47 2.09 -8.89
CA SER A 126 -2.80 2.71 -8.78
C SER A 126 -2.93 3.56 -7.50
N ALA A 127 -2.42 3.09 -6.36
CA ALA A 127 -2.39 3.87 -5.11
C ALA A 127 -1.68 5.21 -5.30
N ALA A 128 -0.51 5.20 -5.93
CA ALA A 128 0.26 6.40 -6.19
C ALA A 128 -0.49 7.36 -7.13
N SER A 129 -1.07 6.85 -8.22
CA SER A 129 -1.86 7.63 -9.16
C SER A 129 -3.08 8.27 -8.49
N ILE A 130 -3.80 7.51 -7.65
CA ILE A 130 -4.97 8.02 -6.91
C ILE A 130 -4.55 9.16 -5.98
N LEU A 131 -3.47 9.00 -5.22
CA LEU A 131 -2.99 10.04 -4.30
C LEU A 131 -2.53 11.29 -5.05
N LEU A 132 -1.94 11.15 -6.23
CA LEU A 132 -1.58 12.29 -7.08
C LEU A 132 -2.81 13.00 -7.64
N CYS A 133 -3.83 12.27 -8.08
CA CYS A 133 -5.10 12.86 -8.51
C CYS A 133 -5.87 13.53 -7.35
N MET A 134 -5.60 13.12 -6.11
CA MET A 134 -6.07 13.77 -4.89
C MET A 134 -5.18 14.95 -4.46
N GLU A 135 -4.21 15.35 -5.29
CA GLU A 135 -3.28 16.46 -5.05
C GLU A 135 -2.49 16.33 -3.73
N VAL A 136 -2.29 15.08 -3.28
CA VAL A 136 -1.48 14.82 -2.08
C VAL A 136 -0.04 15.21 -2.39
N ASN A 137 0.59 15.90 -1.43
CA ASN A 137 1.98 16.30 -1.55
C ASN A 137 2.87 15.10 -1.90
N ILE A 138 3.66 15.24 -2.96
CA ILE A 138 4.49 14.16 -3.49
C ILE A 138 5.50 13.60 -2.45
N LYS A 139 5.94 14.42 -1.50
CA LYS A 139 6.79 13.97 -0.39
C LYS A 139 6.06 12.97 0.50
N VAL A 140 4.79 13.23 0.82
CA VAL A 140 3.93 12.31 1.57
C VAL A 140 3.71 11.01 0.80
N ILE A 141 3.49 11.10 -0.53
CA ILE A 141 3.36 9.91 -1.39
C ILE A 141 4.67 9.10 -1.39
N GLN A 142 5.82 9.76 -1.51
CA GLN A 142 7.14 9.12 -1.46
C GLN A 142 7.35 8.36 -0.14
N GLU A 143 7.00 8.99 1.00
CA GLU A 143 7.07 8.38 2.33
C GLU A 143 6.11 7.19 2.47
N LEU A 144 4.84 7.35 2.06
CA LEU A 144 3.84 6.29 2.11
C LEU A 144 4.22 5.07 1.26
N LEU A 145 4.80 5.30 0.07
CA LEU A 145 5.30 4.23 -0.77
C LEU A 145 6.62 3.66 -0.22
N GLY A 146 7.36 4.37 0.61
CA GLY A 146 8.69 3.95 1.06
C GLY A 146 9.67 3.87 -0.12
N HIS A 147 9.65 4.89 -0.99
CA HIS A 147 10.70 5.12 -1.97
C HIS A 147 11.85 5.85 -1.27
N SER A 148 13.09 5.35 -1.41
CA SER A 148 14.27 5.99 -0.82
C SER A 148 14.63 7.33 -1.49
N ASP A 149 14.18 7.51 -2.73
CA ASP A 149 14.42 8.71 -3.52
C ASP A 149 13.10 9.19 -4.15
N ILE A 150 12.83 10.48 -4.03
CA ILE A 150 11.67 11.16 -4.62
C ILE A 150 11.70 11.12 -6.16
N SER A 151 12.89 11.03 -6.76
CA SER A 151 13.08 10.88 -8.21
C SER A 151 12.39 9.64 -8.76
N ILE A 152 12.25 8.58 -7.96
CA ILE A 152 11.51 7.36 -8.33
C ILE A 152 10.03 7.71 -8.54
N THR A 153 9.42 8.39 -7.57
CA THR A 153 8.00 8.81 -7.65
C THR A 153 7.81 9.80 -8.80
N LEU A 154 8.65 10.82 -8.91
CA LEU A 154 8.58 11.81 -9.98
C LEU A 154 8.72 11.17 -11.37
N ARG A 155 9.72 10.31 -11.57
CA ARG A 155 9.95 9.65 -12.86
C ARG A 155 8.80 8.72 -13.24
N THR A 156 8.20 8.02 -12.28
CA THR A 156 7.11 7.07 -12.56
C THR A 156 5.79 7.78 -12.84
N TYR A 157 5.52 8.92 -12.21
CA TYR A 157 4.19 9.55 -12.26
C TYR A 157 4.18 10.99 -12.78
N SER A 158 5.28 11.49 -13.34
CA SER A 158 5.41 12.84 -13.92
C SER A 158 4.27 13.21 -14.88
N HIS A 159 3.82 12.23 -15.68
CA HIS A 159 2.75 12.39 -16.67
C HIS A 159 1.37 12.64 -16.07
N LEU A 160 1.17 12.40 -14.78
CA LEU A 160 -0.09 12.63 -14.07
C LEU A 160 -0.14 13.99 -13.40
N PHE A 161 0.96 14.73 -13.33
CA PHE A 161 0.95 16.06 -12.75
C PHE A 161 0.25 17.03 -13.71
N PRO A 162 -0.80 17.72 -13.25
CA PRO A 162 -1.36 18.82 -14.02
C PRO A 162 -0.27 19.89 -14.22
N SER A 163 -0.29 20.55 -15.39
CA SER A 163 0.54 21.74 -15.59
C SER A 163 0.04 22.86 -14.68
N MET A 164 0.73 23.09 -13.57
CA MET A 164 0.40 24.12 -12.59
C MET A 164 0.82 25.54 -13.03
N GLN A 165 1.40 25.71 -14.22
CA GLN A 165 1.89 27.01 -14.67
C GLN A 165 0.79 28.08 -14.70
N LYS A 166 -0.44 27.72 -15.09
CA LYS A 166 -1.57 28.67 -15.11
C LYS A 166 -1.98 29.11 -13.69
N GLU A 167 -2.00 28.18 -12.75
CA GLU A 167 -2.31 28.47 -11.34
C GLU A 167 -1.28 29.40 -10.70
N VAL A 168 0.00 29.21 -11.04
CA VAL A 168 1.09 30.09 -10.62
C VAL A 168 0.89 31.49 -11.16
N VAL A 169 0.50 31.64 -12.43
CA VAL A 169 0.18 32.96 -13.03
C VAL A 169 -0.98 33.62 -12.28
N TYR A 170 -2.11 32.93 -12.08
CA TYR A 170 -3.23 33.48 -11.32
C TYR A 170 -2.87 33.87 -9.89
N THR A 171 -1.99 33.10 -9.25
CA THR A 171 -1.51 33.43 -7.89
C THR A 171 -0.67 34.71 -7.90
N TRP A 172 0.23 34.86 -8.87
CA TRP A 172 1.02 36.08 -9.03
C TRP A 172 0.15 37.30 -9.34
N ASP A 173 -0.83 37.16 -10.23
CA ASP A 173 -1.77 38.22 -10.59
C ASP A 173 -2.63 38.65 -9.39
N GLY A 174 -2.95 37.72 -8.47
CA GLY A 174 -3.65 38.05 -7.22
C GLY A 174 -2.76 38.76 -6.19
N VAL A 175 -1.46 38.45 -6.16
CA VAL A 175 -0.48 39.11 -5.27
C VAL A 175 -0.08 40.49 -5.80
N PHE A 176 0.03 40.63 -7.11
CA PHE A 176 0.32 41.87 -7.82
C PHE A 176 -0.82 42.20 -8.78
N PRO A 177 -1.98 42.65 -8.27
CA PRO A 177 -3.06 43.07 -9.14
C PRO A 177 -2.56 44.18 -10.06
N PRO A 178 -2.96 44.19 -11.34
CA PRO A 178 -2.59 45.27 -12.24
C PRO A 178 -3.00 46.59 -11.58
N ASP A 179 -2.07 47.54 -11.48
CA ASP A 179 -2.38 48.89 -11.04
C ASP A 179 -3.56 49.38 -11.90
N ASP A 180 -4.69 49.68 -11.26
CA ASP A 180 -5.75 50.49 -11.86
C ASP A 180 -5.12 51.84 -12.20
N LYS A 181 -4.48 51.92 -13.37
CA LYS A 181 -4.01 53.18 -13.92
C LYS A 181 -5.15 53.78 -14.75
N PRO A 182 -5.57 55.01 -14.42
CA PRO A 182 -6.65 55.71 -15.11
C PRO A 182 -6.31 56.03 -16.57
#